data_AF-A0AAE6JS20-F1
#
_entry.id   AF-A0AAE6JS20-F1
#
_cell.length_a   1.000
_cell.length_b   1.000
_cell.length_c   1.000
_cell.angle_alpha   90.00
_cell.angle_beta   90.00
_cell.angle_gamma   90.00
#
_symmetry.space_group_name_H-M   'P 1'
#
loop_
_entity.id
_entity.type
_entity.pdbx_description
1 polymer ?
#
loop_
_entity_poly.entity_id
_entity_poly.type
_entity_poly.pdbx_seq_one_letter_code
_entity_poly.pdbx_strand_id
1 'polypeptide(L)'
;MQQKETLSAYMDGQANGIEFADTLTNSPELKAKWASYHTIRNVMQGEEVLLGADFSAKMEALLENETIESAQEKPRGLVLKLKRWATPIMQAGIAASVCLVALVGVNMMNSTDEVAQTEPALQTIPFSNAVQAVSYNAPSNDLVTPEKLEQQQRRLDSLLQNYEIQRRTQNVTLTDEEKAKTQTSSTTTEKHLQK
;
A
#
# COMPACT_ATOMS: atom_id res chain seq x y z
N MET A 1 32.12 -13.93 -27.44
CA MET A 1 31.45 -12.62 -27.50
C MET A 1 30.05 -12.72 -26.90
N GLN A 2 29.16 -13.55 -27.48
CA GLN A 2 27.77 -13.73 -27.05
C GLN A 2 27.57 -13.93 -25.54
N GLN A 3 28.35 -14.80 -24.89
CA GLN A 3 28.18 -15.06 -23.45
C GLN A 3 28.44 -13.85 -22.54
N LYS A 4 29.28 -12.89 -22.96
CA LYS A 4 29.53 -11.67 -22.18
C LYS A 4 28.35 -10.70 -22.26
N GLU A 5 27.71 -10.64 -23.43
CA GLU A 5 26.50 -9.84 -23.65
C GLU A 5 25.33 -10.44 -22.87
N THR A 6 25.19 -11.76 -22.88
CA THR A 6 24.19 -12.46 -22.05
C THR A 6 24.42 -12.22 -20.56
N LEU A 7 25.68 -12.25 -20.10
CA LEU A 7 26.02 -11.95 -18.71
C LEU A 7 25.65 -10.51 -18.32
N SER A 8 25.91 -9.54 -19.20
CA SER A 8 25.52 -8.14 -18.97
C SER A 8 23.99 -7.99 -18.89
N ALA A 9 23.27 -8.56 -19.85
CA ALA A 9 21.81 -8.55 -19.85
C ALA A 9 21.23 -9.24 -18.61
N TYR A 10 21.86 -10.31 -18.12
CA TYR A 10 21.48 -11.00 -16.89
C TYR A 10 21.71 -10.14 -15.64
N MET A 11 22.84 -9.43 -15.53
CA MET A 11 23.09 -8.47 -14.44
C MET A 11 22.09 -7.32 -14.40
N ASP A 12 21.64 -6.86 -15.57
CA ASP A 12 20.68 -5.77 -15.71
C ASP A 12 19.21 -6.24 -15.56
N GLY A 13 18.99 -7.52 -15.23
CA GLY A 13 17.67 -8.13 -15.08
C GLY A 13 16.87 -8.23 -16.37
N GLN A 14 17.52 -8.09 -17.53
CA GLN A 14 16.90 -8.17 -18.86
C GLN A 14 16.79 -9.62 -19.38
N ALA A 15 17.59 -10.54 -18.83
CA ALA A 15 17.57 -11.96 -19.21
C ALA A 15 16.96 -12.82 -18.10
N ASN A 16 15.87 -13.52 -18.42
CA ASN A 16 15.21 -14.46 -17.52
C ASN A 16 15.63 -15.89 -17.88
N GLY A 17 16.59 -16.46 -17.15
CA GLY A 17 16.99 -17.85 -17.37
C GLY A 17 17.69 -18.44 -16.15
N ILE A 18 17.00 -19.36 -15.47
CA ILE A 18 17.63 -20.29 -14.50
C ILE A 18 18.74 -21.08 -15.21
N GLU A 19 18.56 -21.41 -16.49
CA GLU A 19 19.55 -22.09 -17.34
C GLU A 19 20.86 -21.31 -17.48
N PHE A 20 20.80 -19.97 -17.49
CA PHE A 20 22.02 -19.15 -17.53
C PHE A 20 22.73 -19.12 -16.18
N ALA A 21 21.99 -19.19 -15.07
CA ALA A 21 22.58 -19.26 -13.74
C ALA A 21 23.42 -20.54 -13.55
N ASP A 22 22.96 -21.67 -14.09
CA ASP A 22 23.71 -22.92 -14.05
C ASP A 22 25.00 -22.83 -14.88
N THR A 23 24.93 -22.25 -16.08
CA THR A 23 26.12 -22.05 -16.93
C THR A 23 27.12 -21.05 -16.35
N LEU A 24 26.63 -19.98 -15.69
CA LEU A 24 27.45 -19.04 -14.93
C LEU A 24 28.15 -19.72 -13.74
N THR A 25 27.43 -20.55 -12.98
CA THR A 25 27.94 -21.22 -11.78
C THR A 25 28.97 -22.31 -12.11
N ASN A 26 28.88 -22.93 -13.28
CA ASN A 26 29.83 -23.95 -13.72
C ASN A 26 31.08 -23.39 -14.43
N SER A 27 31.09 -22.11 -14.82
CA SER A 27 32.19 -21.50 -15.58
C SER A 27 33.05 -20.54 -14.74
N PRO A 28 34.33 -20.85 -14.49
CA PRO A 28 35.21 -19.96 -13.71
C PRO A 28 35.47 -18.62 -14.43
N GLU A 29 35.51 -18.62 -15.77
CA GLU A 29 35.71 -17.39 -16.55
C GLU A 29 34.52 -16.43 -16.43
N LEU A 30 33.29 -16.96 -16.40
CA LEU A 30 32.09 -16.14 -16.24
C LEU A 30 31.96 -15.60 -14.82
N LYS A 31 32.28 -16.41 -13.80
CA LYS A 31 32.37 -15.95 -12.39
C LYS A 31 33.35 -14.78 -12.22
N ALA A 32 34.54 -14.89 -12.81
CA ALA A 32 35.54 -13.82 -12.76
C ALA A 32 35.04 -12.52 -13.39
N LYS A 33 34.37 -12.60 -14.55
CA LYS A 33 33.77 -11.42 -15.20
C LYS A 33 32.63 -10.83 -14.40
N TRP A 34 31.77 -11.65 -13.81
CA TRP A 34 30.70 -11.22 -12.92
C TRP A 34 31.26 -10.38 -11.75
N ALA A 35 32.32 -10.88 -11.11
CA ALA A 35 33.01 -10.13 -10.05
C ALA A 35 33.62 -8.81 -10.57
N SER A 36 34.28 -8.82 -11.73
CA SER A 36 34.81 -7.60 -12.36
C SER A 36 33.71 -6.57 -12.66
N TYR A 37 32.55 -6.99 -13.16
CA TYR A 37 31.47 -6.06 -13.46
C TYR A 37 30.85 -5.43 -12.22
N HIS A 38 30.62 -6.21 -11.17
CA HIS A 38 30.15 -5.67 -9.89
C HIS A 38 31.18 -4.72 -9.25
N THR A 39 32.47 -5.05 -9.28
CA THR A 39 33.51 -4.15 -8.76
C THR A 39 33.57 -2.83 -9.53
N ILE A 40 33.51 -2.86 -10.87
CA ILE A 40 33.44 -1.64 -11.69
C ILE A 40 32.19 -0.82 -11.34
N ARG A 41 31.03 -1.47 -11.22
CA ARG A 41 29.76 -0.82 -10.85
C ARG A 41 29.87 -0.10 -9.51
N ASN A 42 30.41 -0.77 -8.50
CA ASN A 42 30.56 -0.22 -7.16
C ASN A 42 31.51 0.99 -7.17
N VAL A 43 32.64 0.88 -7.89
CA VAL A 43 33.57 2.01 -8.08
C VAL A 43 32.87 3.20 -8.77
N MET A 44 32.05 2.95 -9.78
CA MET A 44 31.27 4.00 -10.47
C MET A 44 30.23 4.65 -9.56
N GLN A 45 29.66 3.91 -8.60
CA GLN A 45 28.72 4.42 -7.61
C GLN A 45 29.41 5.13 -6.44
N GLY A 46 30.74 5.14 -6.40
CA GLY A 46 31.51 5.66 -5.28
C GLY A 46 31.42 4.78 -4.02
N GLU A 47 30.98 3.53 -4.17
CA GLU A 47 30.98 2.56 -3.08
C GLU A 47 32.39 2.01 -2.86
N GLU A 48 32.87 2.10 -1.62
CA GLU A 48 34.14 1.51 -1.26
C GLU A 48 34.01 -0.02 -1.21
N VAL A 49 34.88 -0.72 -1.93
CA VAL A 49 34.93 -2.19 -1.89
C VAL A 49 35.60 -2.61 -0.58
N LEU A 50 34.83 -2.62 0.50
CA LEU A 50 35.28 -2.93 1.86
C LEU A 50 35.64 -4.41 2.05
N LEU A 51 35.06 -5.28 1.22
CA LEU A 51 35.26 -6.72 1.29
C LEU A 51 36.38 -7.11 0.31
N GLY A 52 37.48 -7.64 0.84
CA GLY A 52 38.63 -8.06 0.03
C GLY A 52 38.26 -9.10 -1.03
N ALA A 53 39.09 -9.22 -2.08
CA ALA A 53 38.83 -10.09 -3.24
C ALA A 53 38.51 -11.55 -2.88
N ASP A 54 39.05 -12.03 -1.75
CA ASP A 54 38.87 -13.42 -1.29
C ASP A 54 37.61 -13.63 -0.43
N PHE A 55 36.79 -12.60 -0.20
CA PHE A 55 35.61 -12.73 0.66
C PHE A 55 34.65 -13.80 0.14
N SER A 56 34.35 -13.80 -1.16
CA SER A 56 33.43 -14.77 -1.76
C SER A 56 33.95 -16.20 -1.59
N ALA A 57 35.26 -16.42 -1.75
CA ALA A 57 35.87 -17.74 -1.58
C ALA A 57 35.85 -18.21 -0.12
N LYS A 58 36.08 -17.29 0.83
CA LYS A 58 35.94 -17.60 2.26
C LYS A 58 34.51 -17.94 2.63
N MET A 59 33.53 -17.22 2.08
CA MET A 59 32.12 -17.48 2.34
C MET A 59 31.69 -18.83 1.77
N GLU A 60 32.14 -19.18 0.56
CA GLU A 60 31.92 -20.50 -0.05
C GLU A 60 32.47 -21.63 0.83
N ALA A 61 33.70 -21.49 1.33
CA ALA A 61 34.30 -22.47 2.24
C ALA A 61 33.56 -22.57 3.59
N LEU A 62 33.03 -21.47 4.11
CA LEU A 62 32.22 -21.49 5.33
C LEU A 62 30.85 -22.15 5.10
N LEU A 63 30.22 -21.89 3.95
CA LEU A 63 28.95 -22.50 3.56
C LEU A 63 29.07 -24.00 3.32
N GLU A 64 30.17 -24.47 2.72
CA GLU A 64 30.40 -25.91 2.52
C GLU A 64 30.54 -26.67 3.86
N ASN A 65 31.06 -26.00 4.89
CA ASN A 65 31.16 -26.54 6.24
C ASN A 65 29.88 -26.37 7.06
N GLU A 66 28.90 -25.60 6.58
CA GLU A 66 27.61 -25.42 7.24
C GLU A 66 26.72 -26.62 6.93
N THR A 67 26.42 -27.43 7.94
CA THR A 67 25.29 -28.35 7.85
C THR A 67 24.03 -27.52 7.82
N ILE A 68 23.35 -27.48 6.67
CA ILE A 68 22.01 -26.91 6.54
C ILE A 68 21.09 -27.72 7.46
N GLU A 69 20.95 -27.29 8.71
CA GLU A 69 19.83 -27.66 9.54
C GLU A 69 18.61 -27.16 8.77
N SER A 70 18.00 -28.05 7.97
CA SER A 70 16.71 -27.78 7.34
C SER A 70 15.85 -27.15 8.42
N ALA A 71 15.34 -25.95 8.16
CA ALA A 71 14.51 -25.20 9.08
C ALA A 71 13.18 -25.94 9.28
N GLN A 72 13.20 -27.11 9.90
CA GLN A 72 12.14 -27.51 10.80
C GLN A 72 12.22 -26.51 11.94
N GLU A 73 11.41 -25.46 11.77
CA GLU A 73 10.93 -24.53 12.79
C GLU A 73 11.59 -24.75 14.15
N LYS A 74 12.81 -24.23 14.32
CA LYS A 74 13.39 -24.12 15.66
C LYS A 74 12.40 -23.25 16.42
N PRO A 75 11.63 -23.79 17.38
CA PRO A 75 10.60 -23.02 18.03
C PRO A 75 11.32 -21.86 18.69
N ARG A 76 11.03 -20.64 18.25
CA ARG A 76 11.66 -19.41 18.76
C ARG A 76 11.65 -19.50 20.28
N GLY A 77 12.80 -19.82 20.84
CA GLY A 77 12.99 -19.89 22.26
C GLY A 77 12.61 -18.53 22.83
N LEU A 78 11.63 -18.54 23.72
CA LEU A 78 11.41 -17.48 24.70
C LEU A 78 10.95 -16.10 24.19
N VAL A 79 10.17 -15.99 23.11
CA VAL A 79 9.38 -14.76 22.86
C VAL A 79 7.90 -15.03 22.58
N LEU A 80 7.11 -14.68 23.60
CA LEU A 80 5.74 -14.19 23.53
C LEU A 80 4.67 -15.12 22.94
N LYS A 81 4.12 -15.94 23.84
CA LYS A 81 2.68 -16.30 23.85
C LYS A 81 1.77 -15.08 24.11
N LEU A 82 2.06 -13.92 23.51
CA LEU A 82 1.26 -12.69 23.56
C LEU A 82 0.88 -12.21 22.15
N LYS A 83 0.85 -13.15 21.20
CA LYS A 83 0.88 -12.90 19.74
C LYS A 83 -0.50 -12.65 19.10
N ARG A 84 -1.46 -12.02 19.80
CA ARG A 84 -2.71 -11.61 19.12
C ARG A 84 -3.22 -10.22 19.50
N TRP A 85 -2.80 -9.67 20.64
CA TRP A 85 -3.11 -8.30 21.05
C TRP A 85 -1.91 -7.35 21.02
N ALA A 86 -0.68 -7.86 20.85
CA ALA A 86 0.51 -7.02 20.80
C ALA A 86 0.70 -6.29 19.45
N THR A 87 0.16 -6.85 18.36
CA THR A 87 0.23 -6.27 17.01
C THR A 87 -0.38 -4.85 16.91
N PRO A 88 -1.60 -4.57 17.43
CA PRO A 88 -2.15 -3.22 17.42
C PRO A 88 -1.39 -2.25 18.34
N ILE A 89 -0.84 -2.72 19.46
CA ILE A 89 -0.05 -1.88 20.38
C ILE A 89 1.25 -1.43 19.69
N MET A 90 1.88 -2.32 18.92
CA MET A 90 3.11 -1.99 18.19
C MET A 90 2.86 -0.98 17.06
N GLN A 91 1.72 -1.04 16.38
CA GLN A 91 1.30 -0.02 15.41
C GLN A 91 0.97 1.32 16.08
N ALA A 92 0.30 1.31 17.24
CA ALA A 92 0.04 2.50 18.03
C ALA A 92 1.34 3.16 18.53
N GLY A 93 2.38 2.37 18.86
CA GLY A 93 3.69 2.88 19.27
C GLY A 93 4.37 3.73 18.20
N ILE A 94 4.28 3.34 16.92
CA ILE A 94 4.85 4.11 15.81
C ILE A 94 4.12 5.45 15.67
N ALA A 95 2.78 5.45 15.62
CA ALA A 95 2.00 6.68 15.50
C ALA A 95 2.19 7.64 16.69
N ALA A 96 2.21 7.12 17.93
CA ALA A 96 2.44 7.91 19.13
C ALA A 96 3.84 8.55 19.16
N SER A 97 4.86 7.83 18.69
CA SER A 97 6.23 8.35 18.62
C SER A 97 6.37 9.52 17.63
N VAL A 98 5.73 9.44 16.46
CA VAL A 98 5.72 10.52 15.47
C VAL A 98 4.98 11.75 16.00
N CYS A 99 3.88 11.55 16.74
CA CYS A 99 3.13 12.64 17.36
C CYS A 99 3.93 13.33 18.47
N LEU A 100 4.65 12.57 19.30
CA LEU A 100 5.53 13.12 20.33
C LEU A 100 6.67 13.95 19.72
N VAL A 101 7.31 13.45 18.65
CA VAL A 101 8.37 14.19 17.94
C VAL A 101 7.82 15.49 17.33
N ALA A 102 6.62 15.47 16.77
CA ALA A 102 5.98 16.68 16.24
C ALA A 102 5.65 17.71 17.33
N LEU A 103 5.11 17.27 18.48
CA LEU A 103 4.81 18.16 19.61
C LEU A 103 6.08 18.74 20.27
N VAL A 104 7.12 17.93 20.46
CA VAL A 104 8.40 18.40 21.01
C VAL A 104 9.10 19.31 20.00
N GLY A 105 9.08 18.96 18.71
CA GLY A 105 9.66 19.75 17.64
C GLY A 105 9.00 21.12 17.47
N VAL A 106 7.67 21.21 17.59
CA VAL A 106 6.95 22.48 17.47
C VAL A 106 7.22 23.40 18.68
N ASN A 107 7.40 22.85 19.87
CA ASN A 107 7.72 23.65 21.06
C ASN A 107 9.17 24.15 21.04
N MET A 108 10.11 23.32 20.57
CA MET A 108 11.52 23.69 20.44
C MET A 108 11.74 24.74 19.34
N MET A 109 10.94 24.74 18.27
CA MET A 109 11.02 25.74 17.21
C MET A 109 10.28 27.05 17.52
N ASN A 110 9.25 27.03 18.39
CA ASN A 110 8.52 28.22 18.83
C ASN A 110 9.08 28.87 20.11
N SER A 111 10.08 28.29 20.77
CA SER A 111 10.69 28.87 21.99
C SER A 111 11.50 30.16 21.76
N THR A 112 11.38 30.80 20.59
CA THR A 112 11.93 32.15 20.33
C THR A 112 10.85 33.24 20.28
N ASP A 113 9.55 32.92 20.34
CA ASP A 113 8.51 33.95 20.44
C ASP A 113 7.46 33.64 21.51
N GLU A 114 7.02 34.72 22.14
CA GLU A 114 6.39 34.85 23.45
C GLU A 114 5.24 33.89 23.82
N VAL A 115 5.21 33.61 25.12
CA VAL A 115 4.09 33.05 25.87
C VAL A 115 2.85 33.94 25.71
N ALA A 116 1.89 33.53 24.88
CA ALA A 116 0.53 34.06 24.90
C ALA A 116 -0.43 32.96 25.36
N GLN A 117 -0.70 32.97 26.67
CA GLN A 117 -1.91 32.40 27.25
C GLN A 117 -3.13 33.01 26.54
N THR A 118 -3.88 32.21 25.77
CA THR A 118 -5.29 32.51 25.49
C THR A 118 -6.01 31.23 25.08
N GLU A 119 -7.22 31.06 25.61
CA GLU A 119 -8.12 29.92 25.49
C GLU A 119 -8.21 29.31 24.08
N PRO A 120 -8.44 27.99 23.95
CA PRO A 120 -8.70 27.38 22.65
C PRO A 120 -10.11 27.78 22.21
N ALA A 121 -10.24 28.94 21.58
CA ALA A 121 -11.40 29.22 20.75
C ALA A 121 -11.38 28.20 19.61
N LEU A 122 -12.37 27.29 19.58
CA LEU A 122 -12.60 26.40 18.44
C LEU A 122 -12.84 27.25 17.19
N GLN A 123 -11.77 27.54 16.46
CA GLN A 123 -11.82 28.19 15.16
C GLN A 123 -12.29 27.16 14.13
N THR A 124 -13.60 27.08 13.92
CA THR A 124 -14.24 26.26 12.88
C THR A 124 -14.15 26.93 11.51
N ILE A 125 -12.96 27.38 11.10
CA ILE A 125 -12.76 27.76 9.71
C ILE A 125 -12.42 26.46 8.96
N PRO A 126 -13.28 25.98 8.06
CA PRO A 126 -12.98 24.76 7.32
C PRO A 126 -11.75 25.01 6.43
N PHE A 127 -10.68 24.25 6.64
CA PHE A 127 -9.51 24.20 5.75
C PHE A 127 -9.82 23.56 4.38
N SER A 128 -11.09 23.51 3.98
CA SER A 128 -11.56 22.93 2.72
C SER A 128 -11.42 23.95 1.58
N ASN A 129 -10.20 24.36 1.24
CA ASN A 129 -9.95 25.08 -0.01
C ASN A 129 -8.76 24.52 -0.83
N ALA A 130 -8.29 23.32 -0.50
CA ALA A 130 -7.36 22.57 -1.34
C ALA A 130 -8.07 21.33 -1.90
N VAL A 131 -9.04 21.54 -2.78
CA VAL A 131 -9.50 20.48 -3.69
C VAL A 131 -8.38 20.26 -4.70
N GLN A 132 -7.42 19.39 -4.37
CA GLN A 132 -6.48 18.88 -5.37
C GLN A 132 -7.30 18.04 -6.36
N ALA A 133 -7.57 18.61 -7.53
CA ALA A 133 -8.24 17.92 -8.61
C ALA A 133 -7.36 16.77 -9.11
N VAL A 134 -7.70 15.52 -8.78
CA VAL A 134 -7.10 14.31 -9.38
C VAL A 134 -7.70 14.07 -10.77
N SER A 135 -7.83 15.12 -11.57
CA SER A 135 -8.29 15.06 -12.95
C SER A 135 -7.36 15.91 -13.81
N TYR A 136 -6.59 15.23 -14.65
CA TYR A 136 -5.55 15.79 -15.52
C TYR A 136 -6.10 16.71 -16.63
N ASN A 137 -7.42 16.98 -16.67
CA ASN A 137 -8.06 17.75 -17.74
C ASN A 137 -9.09 18.79 -17.23
N ALA A 138 -9.00 19.22 -15.98
CA ALA A 138 -9.84 20.32 -15.48
C ALA A 138 -9.23 21.68 -15.91
N PRO A 139 -9.97 22.56 -16.61
CA PRO A 139 -9.46 23.86 -17.01
C PRO A 139 -9.12 24.70 -15.77
N SER A 140 -7.89 25.21 -15.72
CA SER A 140 -7.26 25.91 -14.59
C SER A 140 -7.84 27.31 -14.27
N ASN A 141 -9.03 27.64 -14.76
CA ASN A 141 -9.64 28.97 -14.62
C ASN A 141 -11.04 28.96 -14.01
N ASP A 142 -11.40 27.92 -13.24
CA ASP A 142 -12.64 27.95 -12.47
C ASP A 142 -12.38 28.52 -11.06
N LEU A 143 -12.12 29.84 -11.02
CA LEU A 143 -12.24 30.59 -9.76
C LEU A 143 -13.68 30.41 -9.28
N VAL A 144 -13.86 29.83 -8.10
CA VAL A 144 -15.16 29.55 -7.51
C VAL A 144 -15.86 30.89 -7.21
N THR A 145 -16.57 31.42 -8.20
CA THR A 145 -17.44 32.60 -8.05
C THR A 145 -18.60 32.22 -7.13
N PRO A 146 -19.03 33.07 -6.18
CA PRO A 146 -20.12 32.77 -5.24
C PRO A 146 -21.42 32.35 -5.95
N GLU A 147 -21.69 32.88 -7.14
CA GLU A 147 -22.82 32.50 -8.00
C GLU A 147 -22.78 31.02 -8.43
N LYS A 148 -21.59 30.50 -8.77
CA LYS A 148 -21.40 29.09 -9.13
C LYS A 148 -21.59 28.17 -7.94
N LEU A 149 -21.22 28.64 -6.74
CA LEU A 149 -21.41 27.90 -5.49
C LEU A 149 -22.91 27.75 -5.15
N GLU A 150 -23.69 28.82 -5.29
CA GLU A 150 -25.15 28.74 -5.12
C GLU A 150 -25.80 27.80 -6.14
N GLN A 151 -25.34 27.83 -7.40
CA GLN A 151 -25.84 26.92 -8.42
C GLN A 151 -25.47 25.46 -8.13
N GLN A 152 -24.27 25.20 -7.58
CA GLN A 152 -23.86 23.87 -7.13
C GLN A 152 -24.68 23.39 -5.93
N GLN A 153 -24.97 24.28 -4.97
CA GLN A 153 -25.84 23.97 -3.82
C GLN A 153 -27.24 23.59 -4.28
N ARG A 154 -27.86 24.37 -5.19
CA ARG A 154 -29.18 24.03 -5.74
C ARG A 154 -29.19 22.68 -6.46
N ARG A 155 -28.11 22.34 -7.17
CA ARG A 155 -27.97 21.01 -7.78
C ARG A 155 -27.88 19.91 -6.73
N LEU A 156 -27.08 20.09 -5.69
CA LEU A 156 -26.95 19.12 -4.58
C LEU A 156 -28.29 18.90 -3.86
N ASP A 157 -29.06 19.96 -3.61
CA ASP A 157 -30.36 19.86 -2.96
C ASP A 157 -31.32 18.98 -3.79
N SER A 158 -31.37 19.18 -5.11
CA SER A 158 -32.19 18.34 -5.99
C SER A 158 -31.73 16.88 -6.03
N LEU A 159 -30.42 16.64 -5.92
CA LEU A 159 -29.86 15.28 -5.91
C LEU A 159 -30.18 14.57 -4.59
N LEU A 160 -30.08 15.28 -3.46
CA LEU A 160 -30.45 14.74 -2.15
C LEU A 160 -31.93 14.38 -2.09
N GLN A 161 -32.80 15.27 -2.57
CA GLN A 161 -34.23 15.01 -2.63
C GLN A 161 -34.55 13.76 -3.48
N ASN A 162 -33.94 13.66 -4.66
CA ASN A 162 -34.12 12.50 -5.53
C ASN A 162 -33.57 11.21 -4.92
N TYR A 163 -32.42 11.28 -4.24
CA TYR A 163 -31.81 10.13 -3.57
C TYR A 163 -32.70 9.58 -2.46
N GLU A 164 -33.32 10.44 -1.65
CA GLU A 164 -34.25 10.01 -0.62
C GLU A 164 -35.49 9.32 -1.20
N ILE A 165 -36.05 9.87 -2.30
CA ILE A 165 -37.19 9.24 -3.00
C ILE A 165 -36.79 7.87 -3.51
N GLN A 166 -35.62 7.75 -4.16
CA GLN A 166 -35.13 6.49 -4.70
C GLN A 166 -34.85 5.45 -3.61
N ARG A 167 -34.30 5.88 -2.46
CA ARG A 167 -34.09 4.99 -1.31
C ARG A 167 -35.42 4.50 -0.73
N ARG A 168 -36.44 5.36 -0.65
CA ARG A 168 -37.77 4.96 -0.18
C ARG A 168 -38.45 4.02 -1.16
N THR A 169 -38.42 4.30 -2.46
CA THR A 169 -39.01 3.41 -3.47
C THR A 169 -38.30 2.07 -3.51
N GLN A 170 -36.96 2.05 -3.49
CA GLN A 170 -36.19 0.80 -3.46
C GLN A 170 -36.49 -0.03 -2.20
N ASN A 171 -36.57 0.61 -1.03
CA ASN A 171 -36.97 -0.08 0.20
C ASN A 171 -38.42 -0.61 0.13
N VAL A 172 -39.34 0.12 -0.50
CA VAL A 172 -40.75 -0.31 -0.68
C VAL A 172 -40.84 -1.49 -1.65
N THR A 173 -40.11 -1.46 -2.78
CA THR A 173 -40.07 -2.57 -3.75
C THR A 173 -39.54 -3.86 -3.11
N LEU A 174 -38.52 -3.78 -2.25
CA LEU A 174 -37.99 -4.95 -1.54
C LEU A 174 -39.03 -5.55 -0.57
N THR A 175 -39.85 -4.72 0.10
CA THR A 175 -40.92 -5.22 0.98
C THR A 175 -42.14 -5.79 0.23
N ASP A 176 -42.45 -5.29 -0.96
CA ASP A 176 -43.60 -5.76 -1.73
C ASP A 176 -43.28 -7.03 -2.55
N GLU A 177 -42.04 -7.18 -3.04
CA GLU A 177 -41.59 -8.42 -3.69
C GLU A 177 -41.48 -9.60 -2.71
N GLU A 178 -41.08 -9.34 -1.46
CA GLU A 178 -41.05 -10.36 -0.41
C GLU A 178 -42.47 -10.76 0.02
N LYS A 179 -43.43 -9.82 0.10
CA LYS A 179 -44.85 -10.12 0.36
C LYS A 179 -45.53 -10.86 -0.79
N ALA A 180 -45.21 -10.56 -2.04
CA ALA A 180 -45.81 -11.22 -3.20
C ALA A 180 -45.40 -12.69 -3.35
N LYS A 181 -44.23 -13.10 -2.84
CA LYS A 181 -43.79 -14.51 -2.86
C LYS A 181 -44.32 -15.36 -1.69
N THR A 182 -44.87 -14.75 -0.64
CA THR A 182 -45.41 -15.47 0.53
C THR A 182 -46.94 -15.64 0.56
N GLN A 183 -47.69 -15.24 -0.48
CA GLN A 183 -49.17 -15.31 -0.48
C GLN A 183 -49.82 -16.03 -1.67
N THR A 184 -49.07 -16.73 -2.52
CA THR A 184 -49.63 -17.66 -3.54
C THR A 184 -49.35 -19.12 -3.18
N SER A 185 -49.77 -19.54 -1.98
CA SER A 185 -49.80 -20.96 -1.58
C SER A 185 -50.91 -21.22 -0.57
N SER A 186 -52.18 -20.93 -0.93
CA SER A 186 -53.36 -21.56 -0.31
C SER A 186 -54.70 -20.96 -0.80
N THR A 187 -55.35 -21.59 -1.78
CA THR A 187 -56.81 -21.83 -1.91
C THR A 187 -57.08 -22.55 -3.25
N THR A 188 -57.32 -23.86 -3.24
CA THR A 188 -58.66 -24.50 -3.31
C THR A 188 -59.32 -24.34 -4.68
N THR A 189 -59.15 -25.35 -5.56
CA THR A 189 -60.14 -26.39 -5.91
C THR A 189 -61.41 -25.85 -6.57
N GLU A 190 -61.56 -26.02 -7.89
CA GLU A 190 -62.64 -26.82 -8.50
C GLU A 190 -62.52 -26.90 -10.03
N LYS A 191 -63.10 -27.98 -10.54
CA LYS A 191 -62.92 -28.62 -11.86
C LYS A 191 -63.70 -27.91 -12.97
N HIS A 192 -63.15 -27.88 -14.19
CA HIS A 192 -63.92 -28.08 -15.43
C HIS A 192 -62.96 -28.35 -16.61
N LEU A 193 -62.81 -29.62 -17.02
CA LEU A 193 -63.44 -30.24 -18.20
C LEU A 193 -62.73 -29.92 -19.53
N GLN A 194 -62.06 -30.92 -20.09
CA GLN A 194 -62.22 -31.27 -21.51
C GLN A 194 -61.76 -32.72 -21.73
N LYS A 195 -62.75 -33.56 -22.02
CA LYS A 195 -62.65 -34.69 -22.92
C LYS A 195 -63.56 -34.37 -24.09
#